data_AF-A0A1C6GXH4-F1
#
_entry.id   AF-A0A1C6GXH4-F1
#
_cell.length_a   1.000
_cell.length_b   1.000
_cell.length_c   1.000
_cell.angle_alpha   90.00
_cell.angle_beta   90.00
_cell.angle_gamma   90.00
#
_symmetry.space_group_name_H-M   'P 1'
#
loop_
_entity.id
_entity.type
_entity.pdbx_description
1 polymer ?
#
loop_
_entity_poly.entity_id
_entity_poly.type
_entity_poly.pdbx_seq_one_letter_code
_entity_poly.pdbx_strand_id
1 'polypeptide(L)'
;MYDASFVQMASNLIKENKKKEAASAIDSGLEYFSKGLVEAITPYAAADAGLIVMVCRHLAQELERKNLGAKELADWLEEHTKKPEIEEKQFALIQRIKEDKDGGK
;
A
#
# COMPACT_ATOMS: atom_id res chain seq x y z
N MET A 1 -8.93 -3.15 -23.55
CA MET A 1 -10.23 -3.17 -22.84
C MET A 1 -9.90 -2.78 -21.41
N TYR A 2 -10.39 -1.64 -20.90
CA TYR A 2 -10.15 -1.28 -19.49
C TYR A 2 -11.19 -2.04 -18.66
N ASP A 3 -10.85 -3.28 -18.31
CA ASP A 3 -11.77 -4.17 -17.60
C ASP A 3 -11.81 -3.79 -16.12
N ALA A 4 -12.94 -3.17 -15.75
CA ALA A 4 -13.48 -2.95 -14.41
C ALA A 4 -12.67 -2.09 -13.41
N SER A 5 -13.08 -0.82 -13.27
CA SER A 5 -12.80 -0.03 -12.06
C SER A 5 -13.65 -0.55 -10.88
N PHE A 6 -13.00 -0.88 -9.76
CA PHE A 6 -13.68 -1.27 -8.52
C PHE A 6 -14.66 -0.20 -8.03
N VAL A 7 -14.28 1.08 -8.13
CA VAL A 7 -15.13 2.22 -7.74
C VAL A 7 -16.33 2.36 -8.67
N GLN A 8 -16.15 2.14 -9.97
CA GLN A 8 -17.25 2.18 -10.93
C GLN A 8 -18.21 1.00 -10.70
N MET A 9 -17.67 -0.18 -10.41
CA MET A 9 -18.45 -1.36 -10.05
C MET A 9 -19.28 -1.10 -8.78
N ALA A 10 -18.65 -0.61 -7.70
CA ALA A 10 -19.32 -0.24 -6.47
C ALA A 10 -20.42 0.81 -6.71
N SER A 11 -20.12 1.84 -7.52
CA SER A 11 -21.10 2.87 -7.88
C SER A 11 -22.32 2.31 -8.62
N ASN A 12 -22.12 1.34 -9.51
CA ASN A 12 -23.23 0.69 -10.20
C ASN A 12 -24.08 -0.16 -9.25
N LEU A 13 -23.44 -0.92 -8.35
CA LEU A 13 -24.11 -1.72 -7.32
C LEU A 13 -24.94 -0.86 -6.35
N ILE A 14 -24.44 0.32 -5.98
CA ILE A 14 -25.20 1.28 -5.15
C ILE A 14 -26.48 1.73 -5.87
N LYS A 15 -26.42 2.01 -7.18
CA LYS A 15 -27.61 2.39 -7.98
C LYS A 15 -28.65 1.26 -8.04
N GLU A 16 -28.21 0.01 -7.95
CA GLU A 16 -29.07 -1.18 -7.88
C GLU A 16 -29.51 -1.52 -6.43
N ASN A 17 -29.22 -0.65 -5.46
CA ASN A 17 -29.50 -0.85 -4.03
C ASN A 17 -28.78 -2.07 -3.40
N LYS A 18 -27.66 -2.50 -4.00
CA LYS A 18 -26.80 -3.63 -3.57
C LYS A 18 -25.60 -3.14 -2.76
N LYS A 19 -25.88 -2.57 -1.57
CA LYS A 19 -24.86 -1.87 -0.77
C LYS A 19 -23.74 -2.76 -0.23
N LYS A 20 -24.06 -4.02 0.12
CA LYS A 20 -23.06 -4.96 0.67
C LYS A 20 -22.07 -5.39 -0.41
N GLU A 21 -22.57 -5.67 -1.60
CA GLU A 21 -21.77 -6.02 -2.78
C GLU A 21 -20.90 -4.84 -3.21
N ALA A 22 -21.44 -3.61 -3.14
CA ALA A 22 -20.66 -2.42 -3.41
C ALA A 22 -19.48 -2.24 -2.45
N ALA A 23 -19.70 -2.46 -1.14
CA ALA A 23 -18.63 -2.44 -0.15
C ALA A 23 -17.58 -3.53 -0.43
N SER A 24 -18.02 -4.75 -0.73
CA SER A 24 -17.13 -5.84 -1.09
C SER A 24 -16.27 -5.52 -2.32
N ALA A 25 -16.81 -4.80 -3.32
CA ALA A 25 -16.04 -4.39 -4.49
C ALA A 25 -14.93 -3.38 -4.12
N ILE A 26 -15.19 -2.47 -3.18
CA ILE A 26 -14.19 -1.55 -2.65
C ILE A 26 -13.12 -2.31 -1.87
N ASP A 27 -13.51 -3.24 -1.00
CA ASP A 27 -12.57 -4.06 -0.24
C ASP A 27 -11.66 -4.89 -1.16
N SER A 28 -12.22 -5.51 -2.20
CA SER A 28 -11.42 -6.23 -3.21
C SER A 28 -10.47 -5.31 -3.96
N GLY A 29 -10.87 -4.07 -4.26
CA GLY A 29 -10.00 -3.09 -4.89
C GLY A 29 -8.83 -2.70 -3.98
N LEU A 30 -9.11 -2.44 -2.71
CA LEU A 30 -8.09 -2.14 -1.71
C LEU A 30 -7.12 -3.31 -1.53
N GLU A 31 -7.62 -4.54 -1.42
CA GLU A 31 -6.78 -5.73 -1.32
C GLU A 31 -5.88 -5.90 -2.54
N TYR A 32 -6.44 -5.75 -3.75
CA TYR A 32 -5.70 -5.87 -5.01
C TYR A 32 -4.53 -4.87 -5.09
N PHE A 33 -4.80 -3.58 -4.85
CA PHE A 33 -3.76 -2.56 -4.91
C PHE A 33 -2.77 -2.68 -3.76
N SER A 34 -3.26 -2.97 -2.55
CA SER A 34 -2.41 -3.16 -1.37
C SER A 34 -1.41 -4.29 -1.60
N LYS A 35 -1.88 -5.45 -2.04
CA LYS A 35 -1.01 -6.60 -2.31
C LYS A 35 0.06 -6.27 -3.34
N GLY A 36 -0.33 -5.68 -4.47
CA GLY A 36 0.62 -5.33 -5.52
C GLY A 36 1.68 -4.31 -5.07
N LEU A 37 1.29 -3.30 -4.28
CA LEU A 37 2.23 -2.31 -3.75
C LEU A 37 3.15 -2.90 -2.68
N VAL A 38 2.60 -3.68 -1.74
CA VAL A 38 3.39 -4.36 -0.70
C VAL A 38 4.40 -5.30 -1.36
N GLU A 39 3.99 -6.15 -2.29
CA GLU A 39 4.89 -7.05 -3.01
C GLU A 39 5.99 -6.30 -3.79
N ALA A 40 5.68 -5.11 -4.33
CA ALA A 40 6.66 -4.31 -5.07
C ALA A 40 7.72 -3.66 -4.17
N ILE A 41 7.39 -3.34 -2.92
CA ILE A 41 8.31 -2.65 -1.99
C ILE A 41 8.88 -3.59 -0.93
N THR A 42 8.33 -4.79 -0.73
CA THR A 42 8.75 -5.72 0.31
C THR A 42 9.52 -6.92 -0.25
N PRO A 43 10.61 -7.35 0.43
CA PRO A 43 11.19 -6.70 1.59
C PRO A 43 12.24 -5.66 1.18
N TYR A 44 12.22 -4.48 1.80
CA TYR A 44 13.18 -3.39 1.58
C TYR A 44 14.25 -3.32 2.69
N ALA A 45 15.42 -2.74 2.40
CA ALA A 45 16.43 -2.50 3.43
C ALA A 45 16.04 -1.32 4.33
N ALA A 46 16.17 -1.45 5.66
CA ALA A 46 15.82 -0.38 6.61
C ALA A 46 16.38 1.02 6.23
N ALA A 47 17.62 1.08 5.73
CA ALA A 47 18.27 2.32 5.31
C ALA A 47 17.57 3.02 4.12
N ASP A 48 16.88 2.26 3.27
CA ASP A 48 16.19 2.77 2.09
C ASP A 48 14.74 3.19 2.38
N ALA A 49 14.24 2.97 3.61
CA ALA A 49 12.86 3.30 4.00
C ALA A 49 12.49 4.76 3.67
N GLY A 50 13.43 5.69 3.91
CA GLY A 50 13.25 7.10 3.62
C GLY A 50 13.05 7.40 2.12
N LEU A 51 13.73 6.66 1.24
CA LEU A 51 13.58 6.80 -0.21
C LEU A 51 12.20 6.32 -0.67
N ILE A 52 11.76 5.17 -0.16
CA ILE A 52 10.45 4.59 -0.45
C ILE A 52 9.33 5.55 -0.01
N VAL A 53 9.41 6.07 1.21
CA VAL A 53 8.45 7.05 1.74
C VAL A 53 8.37 8.30 0.86
N MET A 54 9.51 8.83 0.41
CA MET A 54 9.54 10.02 -0.45
C MET A 54 8.84 9.76 -1.79
N VAL A 55 9.18 8.65 -2.46
CA VAL A 55 8.59 8.28 -3.76
C VAL A 55 7.09 8.05 -3.64
N CYS A 56 6.64 7.26 -2.65
CA CYS A 56 5.22 6.99 -2.46
C CYS A 56 4.40 8.26 -2.20
N ARG A 57 4.90 9.19 -1.37
CA ARG A 57 4.24 10.48 -1.12
C ARG A 57 4.12 11.32 -2.38
N HIS A 58 5.21 11.41 -3.16
CA HIS A 58 5.19 12.17 -4.40
C HIS A 58 4.19 11.60 -5.41
N LEU A 59 4.15 10.27 -5.56
CA LEU A 59 3.20 9.60 -6.45
C LEU A 59 1.75 9.80 -6.00
N ALA A 60 1.46 9.69 -4.69
CA ALA A 60 0.13 9.95 -4.15
C ALA A 60 -0.34 11.40 -4.44
N GLN A 61 0.53 12.38 -4.18
CA GLN A 61 0.24 13.79 -4.49
C GLN A 61 -0.01 14.03 -5.99
N GLU A 62 0.77 13.40 -6.86
CA GLU A 62 0.55 13.49 -8.31
C GLU A 62 -0.78 12.87 -8.74
N LEU A 63 -1.22 11.76 -8.11
CA LEU A 63 -2.52 11.15 -8.37
C LEU A 63 -3.67 12.06 -7.93
N GLU A 64 -3.61 12.61 -6.72
CA GLU A 64 -4.61 13.56 -6.20
C GLU A 64 -4.70 14.82 -7.06
N ARG A 65 -3.55 15.37 -7.48
CA ARG A 65 -3.53 16.61 -8.27
C ARG A 65 -4.06 16.42 -9.69
N LYS A 66 -3.92 15.22 -10.26
CA LYS A 66 -4.36 14.92 -11.64
C LYS A 66 -5.80 14.42 -11.72
N ASN A 67 -6.36 13.86 -10.64
CA ASN A 67 -7.68 13.22 -10.67
C ASN A 67 -8.62 13.90 -9.68
N LEU A 68 -9.61 14.63 -10.22
CA LEU A 68 -10.69 15.24 -9.43
C LEU A 68 -11.45 14.16 -8.65
N GLY A 69 -11.58 14.32 -7.33
CA GLY A 69 -12.28 13.37 -6.47
C GLY A 69 -11.39 12.27 -5.86
N ALA A 70 -10.12 12.13 -6.30
CA ALA A 70 -9.24 11.09 -5.79
C ALA A 70 -8.87 11.33 -4.32
N LYS A 71 -8.64 12.59 -3.94
CA LYS A 71 -8.33 12.96 -2.56
C LYS A 71 -9.51 12.67 -1.64
N GLU A 72 -10.70 13.12 -2.01
CA GLU A 72 -11.91 12.94 -1.23
C GLU A 72 -12.24 11.45 -1.03
N LEU A 73 -12.02 10.63 -2.06
CA LEU A 73 -12.18 9.17 -1.93
C LEU A 73 -11.11 8.57 -1.02
N ALA A 74 -9.85 8.98 -1.13
CA ALA A 74 -8.76 8.47 -0.30
C ALA A 74 -8.99 8.80 1.18
N ASP A 75 -9.36 10.04 1.50
CA ASP A 75 -9.69 10.48 2.86
C ASP A 75 -10.85 9.65 3.44
N TRP A 76 -11.90 9.40 2.63
CA TRP A 76 -13.01 8.56 3.06
C TRP A 76 -12.57 7.10 3.32
N LEU A 77 -11.76 6.51 2.44
CA LEU A 77 -11.27 5.14 2.62
C LEU A 77 -10.35 5.02 3.84
N GLU A 78 -9.58 6.06 4.16
CA GLU A 78 -8.70 6.08 5.33
C GLU A 78 -9.46 5.93 6.65
N GLU A 79 -10.67 6.51 6.75
CA GLU A 79 -11.52 6.42 7.94
C GLU A 79 -12.31 5.10 8.03
N HIS A 80 -12.54 4.45 6.90
CA HIS A 80 -13.51 3.35 6.80
C HIS A 80 -12.88 1.97 6.50
N THR A 81 -11.57 1.90 6.29
CA THR A 81 -10.89 0.66 5.87
C THR A 81 -9.58 0.42 6.63
N LYS A 82 -9.04 -0.81 6.54
CA LYS A 82 -7.78 -1.17 7.18
C LYS A 82 -6.62 -0.98 6.21
N LYS A 83 -5.52 -0.41 6.72
CA LYS A 83 -4.29 -0.20 5.96
C LYS A 83 -3.49 -1.50 5.90
N PRO A 84 -2.81 -1.78 4.77
CA PRO A 84 -1.89 -2.90 4.67
C PRO A 84 -0.63 -2.68 5.51
N GLU A 85 0.01 -3.78 5.92
CA GLU A 85 1.30 -3.80 6.61
C GLU A 85 2.42 -4.15 5.63
N ILE A 86 3.63 -3.65 5.91
CA ILE A 86 4.84 -3.91 5.09
C ILE A 86 5.92 -4.53 5.97
N GLU A 87 6.68 -5.47 5.43
CA GLU A 87 7.82 -6.08 6.12
C GLU A 87 9.15 -5.40 5.72
N GLU A 88 10.00 -5.18 6.71
CA GLU A 88 11.35 -4.61 6.58
C GLU A 88 12.43 -5.71 6.63
N LYS A 89 13.45 -5.62 5.77
CA LYS A 89 14.72 -6.34 6.00
C LYS A 89 15.56 -5.58 7.01
N GLN A 90 15.60 -6.13 8.21
CA GLN A 90 16.65 -5.83 9.17
C GLN A 90 17.95 -6.45 8.66
N PHE A 91 18.81 -5.67 7.99
CA PHE A 91 20.20 -6.08 7.81
C PHE A 91 20.83 -6.06 9.21
N ALA A 92 20.98 -7.23 9.83
CA ALA A 92 21.74 -7.39 11.05
C ALA A 92 23.21 -7.06 10.77
N LEU A 93 23.55 -5.76 10.80
CA LEU A 93 24.92 -5.30 10.81
C LEU A 93 25.49 -5.77 12.16
N ILE A 94 26.38 -6.76 12.12
CA ILE A 94 27.38 -7.03 13.17
C ILE A 94 26.86 -7.78 14.44
N GLN A 95 26.34 -8.99 14.29
CA GLN A 95 26.63 -10.04 15.29
C GLN A 95 27.85 -10.90 14.88
N ARG A 96 28.10 -11.07 13.57
CA ARG A 96 29.27 -11.84 13.08
C ARG A 96 30.64 -11.20 13.31
N ILE A 97 30.75 -9.87 13.40
CA ILE A 97 32.06 -9.22 13.62
C ILE A 97 32.49 -9.25 15.10
N LYS A 98 31.57 -9.52 16.05
CA LYS A 98 31.94 -9.72 17.45
C LYS A 98 32.43 -11.15 17.73
N GLU A 99 31.84 -12.16 17.10
CA GLU A 99 32.26 -13.56 17.28
C GLU A 99 33.64 -13.85 16.66
N ASP A 100 33.99 -13.22 15.54
CA ASP A 100 35.33 -13.35 14.93
C ASP A 100 36.43 -12.53 15.63
N LYS A 101 36.07 -11.58 16.51
CA LYS A 101 37.06 -10.79 17.28
C LYS A 101 37.34 -11.32 18.69
N ASP A 102 36.38 -12.02 19.30
CA ASP A 102 36.54 -12.59 20.64
C ASP A 102 36.98 -14.07 20.63
N GLY A 103 37.03 -14.73 19.46
CA GLY A 103 37.53 -16.11 19.29
C GLY A 103 39.00 -16.23 18.86
N GLY A 104 39.75 -15.12 18.84
CA GLY A 104 41.02 -14.99 18.12
C GLY A 104 42.25 -14.59 18.95
N LYS A 105 42.38 -15.03 20.20
CA LYS A 105 43.62 -15.38 20.95
C LYS A 105 43.41 -15.26 22.47
#